data_AF-A0A8T3SPG0-F1
#
_entry.id   AF-A0A8T3SPG0-F1
#
_cell.length_a   1.000
_cell.length_b   1.000
_cell.length_c   1.000
_cell.angle_alpha   90.00
_cell.angle_beta   90.00
_cell.angle_gamma   90.00
#
_symmetry.space_group_name_H-M   'P 1'
#
loop_
_entity.id
_entity.type
_entity.pdbx_description
1 polymer ?
#
loop_
_entity_poly.entity_id
_entity_poly.type
_entity_poly.pdbx_seq_one_letter_code
_entity_poly.pdbx_strand_id
1 'polypeptide(L)'
;MSDLAQWALLAAIGLAVAAAIAWPLLRSGPQTVTFDTRAEAEGHALRHQVALDALLDVEADRRAGSLDDASYERERAEAEARAAETLKSTPVETSPSAVPQRHGRGMIVGLGALIALALLVGFALPGSIGLSQRTVVNQALADARAQEADRQAEVQRLLDLFAANPQDTKVVSDLADAYLAGDSSDDLQRAAVALQILLALQPENHSAYRRLINAYLVTAHYDDAQAATDSYATIASPDEPDIPFYLGVIAFRRGDNATAVRQFDRFLQLAPGDGRASMVSSLRAEAAGELLGASAAPGG
;
A
#
# COMPACT_ATOMS: atom_id res chain seq x y z
N MET A 1 59.17 26.74 -35.64
CA MET A 1 59.12 25.28 -35.36
C MET A 1 58.35 24.98 -34.07
N SER A 2 57.36 25.81 -33.70
CA SER A 2 56.57 25.70 -32.46
C SER A 2 55.40 24.73 -32.60
N ASP A 3 54.73 24.78 -33.74
CA ASP A 3 53.36 24.29 -33.86
C ASP A 3 53.30 22.76 -33.84
N LEU A 4 54.27 22.09 -34.48
CA LEU A 4 54.41 20.63 -34.43
C LEU A 4 54.58 20.09 -32.99
N ALA A 5 55.24 20.83 -32.10
CA ALA A 5 55.37 20.45 -30.70
C ALA A 5 54.04 20.60 -29.94
N GLN A 6 53.27 21.65 -30.24
CA GLN A 6 51.94 21.85 -29.66
C GLN A 6 50.93 20.80 -30.19
N TRP A 7 50.93 20.50 -31.49
CA TRP A 7 50.10 19.44 -32.06
C TRP A 7 50.47 18.05 -31.54
N ALA A 8 51.77 17.75 -31.34
CA ALA A 8 52.21 16.52 -30.69
C ALA A 8 51.75 16.43 -29.22
N LEU A 9 51.84 17.54 -28.47
CA LEU A 9 51.34 17.62 -27.09
C LEU A 9 49.83 17.41 -27.01
N LEU A 10 49.06 18.06 -27.89
CA LEU A 10 47.61 17.90 -27.97
C LEU A 10 47.19 16.49 -28.39
N ALA A 11 47.92 15.85 -29.31
CA ALA A 11 47.69 14.46 -29.68
C ALA A 11 47.99 13.49 -28.52
N ALA A 12 49.07 13.74 -27.75
CA ALA A 12 49.41 12.95 -26.57
C ALA A 12 48.37 13.11 -25.44
N ILE A 13 47.89 14.34 -25.20
CA ILE A 13 46.79 14.63 -24.25
C ILE A 13 45.50 13.95 -24.72
N GLY A 14 45.17 14.04 -26.01
CA GLY A 14 44.01 13.38 -26.61
C GLY A 14 44.04 11.85 -26.44
N LEU A 15 45.21 11.23 -26.65
CA LEU A 15 45.41 9.79 -26.40
C LEU A 15 45.32 9.44 -24.91
N ALA A 16 45.86 10.28 -24.02
CA ALA A 16 45.75 10.05 -22.57
C ALA A 16 44.30 10.17 -22.07
N VAL A 17 43.53 11.13 -22.59
CA VAL A 17 42.10 11.29 -22.28
C VAL A 17 41.29 10.13 -22.89
N ALA A 18 41.54 9.74 -24.14
CA ALA A 18 40.89 8.59 -24.76
C ALA A 18 41.19 7.28 -24.00
N ALA A 19 42.44 7.08 -23.55
CA ALA A 19 42.81 5.96 -22.70
C ALA A 19 42.09 6.02 -21.34
N ALA A 20 42.02 7.18 -20.68
CA ALA A 20 41.32 7.34 -19.40
C ALA A 20 39.80 7.09 -19.50
N ILE A 21 39.18 7.39 -20.65
CA ILE A 21 37.77 7.11 -20.93
C ILE A 21 37.55 5.63 -21.32
N ALA A 22 38.45 5.02 -22.08
CA ALA A 22 38.37 3.60 -22.47
C ALA A 22 38.72 2.63 -21.32
N TRP A 23 39.55 3.04 -20.37
CA TRP A 23 40.00 2.22 -19.23
C TRP A 23 38.86 1.68 -18.34
N PRO A 24 37.85 2.47 -17.91
CA PRO A 24 36.69 1.93 -17.20
C PRO A 24 35.80 1.05 -18.09
N LEU A 25 35.66 1.36 -19.38
CA LEU A 25 34.88 0.57 -20.34
C LEU A 25 35.50 -0.81 -20.61
N LEU A 26 36.84 -0.92 -20.60
CA LEU A 26 37.59 -2.17 -20.78
C LEU A 26 37.73 -3.00 -19.49
N ARG A 27 37.28 -2.51 -18.34
CA ARG A 27 37.39 -3.19 -17.03
C ARG A 27 36.08 -3.42 -16.30
N SER A 28 34.98 -2.79 -16.73
CA SER A 28 33.67 -2.98 -16.11
C SER A 28 32.94 -4.14 -16.79
N GLY A 29 32.72 -5.23 -16.05
CA GLY A 29 31.61 -6.14 -16.34
C GLY A 29 30.26 -5.40 -16.24
N PRO A 30 29.19 -5.91 -16.87
CA PRO A 30 27.94 -5.17 -16.98
C PRO A 30 27.33 -4.83 -15.61
N GLN A 31 27.08 -3.54 -15.39
CA GLN A 31 26.25 -3.04 -14.28
C GLN A 31 25.24 -2.04 -14.84
N THR A 32 24.02 -2.07 -14.29
CA THR A 32 22.84 -1.31 -14.73
C THR A 32 22.63 -0.05 -13.89
N VAL A 33 21.88 0.92 -14.44
CA VAL A 33 21.59 2.23 -13.83
C VAL A 33 20.13 2.28 -13.36
N THR A 34 19.85 3.04 -12.29
CA THR A 34 18.50 3.23 -11.69
C THR A 34 18.12 4.72 -11.60
N PHE A 35 16.82 5.00 -11.44
CA PHE A 35 16.21 6.34 -11.41
C PHE A 35 15.91 6.84 -9.97
N ASP A 36 15.54 8.12 -9.82
CA ASP A 36 15.12 8.76 -8.56
C ASP A 36 13.59 8.90 -8.52
N THR A 37 12.92 8.16 -7.63
CA THR A 37 11.45 8.13 -7.51
C THR A 37 10.88 9.25 -6.62
N ARG A 38 11.72 10.02 -5.92
CA ARG A 38 11.28 10.89 -4.81
C ARG A 38 10.66 12.23 -5.21
N ALA A 39 10.27 12.39 -6.48
CA ALA A 39 9.77 13.65 -7.04
C ALA A 39 8.58 13.53 -8.01
N GLU A 40 7.98 12.35 -8.22
CA GLU A 40 6.82 12.19 -9.13
C GLU A 40 5.47 12.04 -8.41
N ALA A 41 5.45 12.08 -7.07
CA ALA A 41 4.86 10.97 -6.37
C ALA A 41 3.75 11.26 -5.25
N GLU A 42 3.94 11.86 -4.05
CA GLU A 42 2.85 12.32 -3.12
C GLU A 42 1.78 13.21 -3.80
N GLY A 43 2.04 13.74 -4.99
CA GLY A 43 1.15 14.60 -5.74
C GLY A 43 0.38 13.84 -6.80
N HIS A 44 0.78 12.59 -7.07
CA HIS A 44 -0.14 11.54 -7.45
C HIS A 44 -1.03 11.14 -6.24
N ALA A 45 -0.56 11.24 -4.98
CA ALA A 45 -1.39 11.00 -3.77
C ALA A 45 -2.49 12.04 -3.64
N LEU A 46 -2.09 13.31 -3.65
CA LEU A 46 -3.01 14.45 -3.60
C LEU A 46 -4.07 14.39 -4.72
N ARG A 47 -3.72 13.83 -5.89
CA ARG A 47 -4.67 13.62 -7.01
C ARG A 47 -5.57 12.40 -6.83
N HIS A 48 -5.08 11.32 -6.21
CA HIS A 48 -5.88 10.12 -5.98
C HIS A 48 -6.82 10.28 -4.78
N GLN A 49 -6.33 10.86 -3.69
CA GLN A 49 -7.10 11.16 -2.48
C GLN A 49 -8.28 12.08 -2.79
N VAL A 50 -8.08 13.08 -3.65
CA VAL A 50 -9.17 13.96 -4.17
C VAL A 50 -10.14 13.20 -5.10
N ALA A 51 -9.73 12.13 -5.77
CA ALA A 51 -10.62 11.30 -6.58
C ALA A 51 -11.44 10.30 -5.74
N LEU A 52 -10.94 9.89 -4.56
CA LEU A 52 -11.66 9.06 -3.59
C LEU A 52 -12.70 9.87 -2.79
N ASP A 53 -12.37 11.09 -2.35
CA ASP A 53 -13.35 11.98 -1.67
C ASP A 53 -14.59 12.22 -2.56
N ALA A 54 -14.39 12.39 -3.87
CA ALA A 54 -15.48 12.57 -4.83
C ALA A 54 -16.43 11.36 -4.96
N LEU A 55 -16.00 10.15 -4.58
CA LEU A 55 -16.88 8.98 -4.50
C LEU A 55 -17.71 8.97 -3.22
N LEU A 56 -17.13 9.43 -2.11
CA LEU A 56 -17.81 9.50 -0.81
C LEU A 56 -18.99 10.50 -0.82
N ASP A 57 -18.86 11.61 -1.56
CA ASP A 57 -19.97 12.56 -1.78
C ASP A 57 -21.11 11.92 -2.60
N VAL A 58 -20.81 11.26 -3.72
CA VAL A 58 -21.84 10.57 -4.55
C VAL A 58 -22.58 9.48 -3.77
N GLU A 59 -21.88 8.75 -2.89
CA GLU A 59 -22.53 7.78 -2.00
C GLU A 59 -23.23 8.41 -0.80
N ALA A 60 -22.90 9.64 -0.40
CA ALA A 60 -23.62 10.40 0.63
C ALA A 60 -24.95 10.95 0.09
N ASP A 61 -24.94 11.48 -1.14
CA ASP A 61 -26.15 12.00 -1.79
C ASP A 61 -27.18 10.89 -2.09
N ARG A 62 -26.74 9.70 -2.53
CA ARG A 62 -27.66 8.53 -2.63
C ARG A 62 -28.29 8.19 -1.27
N ARG A 63 -27.55 8.32 -0.15
CA ARG A 63 -28.08 8.13 1.22
C ARG A 63 -28.99 9.26 1.70
N ALA A 64 -28.85 10.47 1.14
CA ALA A 64 -29.81 11.57 1.32
C ALA A 64 -31.07 11.42 0.43
N GLY A 65 -31.06 10.50 -0.54
CA GLY A 65 -32.16 10.24 -1.47
C GLY A 65 -32.25 11.23 -2.62
N SER A 66 -31.16 11.92 -2.97
CA SER A 66 -31.13 12.95 -4.03
C SER A 66 -30.86 12.42 -5.45
N LEU A 67 -30.35 11.19 -5.59
CA LEU A 67 -30.12 10.51 -6.88
C LEU A 67 -31.00 9.27 -7.06
N ASP A 68 -31.46 9.04 -8.31
CA ASP A 68 -32.04 7.77 -8.75
C ASP A 68 -30.97 6.73 -9.11
N ASP A 69 -31.33 5.44 -9.06
CA ASP A 69 -30.37 4.33 -9.21
C ASP A 69 -29.64 4.34 -10.57
N ALA A 70 -30.35 4.66 -11.66
CA ALA A 70 -29.79 4.65 -13.02
C ALA A 70 -28.89 5.86 -13.31
N SER A 71 -28.98 6.93 -12.51
CA SER A 71 -28.09 8.09 -12.58
C SER A 71 -26.91 7.92 -11.61
N TYR A 72 -27.16 7.39 -10.42
CA TYR A 72 -26.12 6.99 -9.47
C TYR A 72 -25.12 6.02 -10.10
N GLU A 73 -25.55 4.93 -10.76
CA GLU A 73 -24.62 3.98 -11.40
C GLU A 73 -23.73 4.63 -12.47
N ARG A 74 -24.21 5.66 -13.17
CA ARG A 74 -23.44 6.37 -14.19
C ARG A 74 -22.41 7.33 -13.58
N GLU A 75 -22.83 8.19 -12.65
CA GLU A 75 -21.92 9.15 -12.01
C GLU A 75 -20.90 8.45 -11.12
N ARG A 76 -21.31 7.37 -10.43
CA ARG A 76 -20.41 6.46 -9.71
C ARG A 76 -19.38 5.85 -10.65
N ALA A 77 -19.78 5.22 -11.76
CA ALA A 77 -18.82 4.60 -12.68
C ALA A 77 -17.83 5.62 -13.27
N GLU A 78 -18.25 6.86 -13.54
CA GLU A 78 -17.38 7.92 -14.06
C GLU A 78 -16.45 8.52 -12.99
N ALA A 79 -16.81 8.45 -11.71
CA ALA A 79 -15.94 8.76 -10.58
C ALA A 79 -14.97 7.60 -10.25
N GLU A 80 -15.45 6.35 -10.24
CA GLU A 80 -14.65 5.13 -10.08
C GLU A 80 -13.58 5.02 -11.17
N ALA A 81 -13.91 5.35 -12.43
CA ALA A 81 -12.94 5.39 -13.52
C ALA A 81 -11.80 6.39 -13.26
N ARG A 82 -12.11 7.60 -12.76
CA ARG A 82 -11.12 8.65 -12.44
C ARG A 82 -10.30 8.30 -11.19
N ALA A 83 -10.92 7.67 -10.19
CA ALA A 83 -10.21 7.12 -9.05
C ALA A 83 -9.24 6.00 -9.48
N ALA A 84 -9.69 5.07 -10.33
CA ALA A 84 -8.88 3.96 -10.84
C ALA A 84 -7.75 4.39 -11.80
N GLU A 85 -7.96 5.43 -12.62
CA GLU A 85 -6.89 6.02 -13.43
C GLU A 85 -5.85 6.73 -12.54
N THR A 86 -6.31 7.40 -11.48
CA THR A 86 -5.44 7.89 -10.40
C THR A 86 -4.97 6.78 -9.44
N LEU A 87 -5.15 5.48 -9.76
CA LEU A 87 -4.63 4.34 -9.01
C LEU A 87 -3.56 3.51 -9.76
N LYS A 88 -2.95 3.96 -10.89
CA LYS A 88 -1.99 3.10 -11.68
C LYS A 88 -0.62 3.72 -12.13
N SER A 89 0.53 3.71 -11.39
CA SER A 89 1.84 4.37 -11.83
C SER A 89 3.26 4.23 -11.11
N THR A 90 3.58 3.42 -10.06
CA THR A 90 4.18 3.91 -8.75
C THR A 90 4.69 2.87 -7.61
N PRO A 91 5.96 2.78 -7.07
CA PRO A 91 6.38 1.83 -5.94
C PRO A 91 7.27 2.32 -4.70
N VAL A 92 7.16 1.74 -3.46
CA VAL A 92 7.59 2.29 -2.10
C VAL A 92 8.89 1.82 -1.39
N GLU A 93 9.40 2.61 -0.41
CA GLU A 93 10.22 2.15 0.76
C GLU A 93 10.39 3.16 1.96
N THR A 94 10.99 2.76 3.11
CA THR A 94 10.91 3.47 4.44
C THR A 94 12.22 3.81 5.21
N SER A 95 12.28 5.01 5.84
CA SER A 95 12.90 5.48 7.14
C SER A 95 14.14 4.79 7.80
N PRO A 96 15.03 5.49 8.58
CA PRO A 96 14.71 6.55 9.57
C PRO A 96 15.76 7.71 9.75
N SER A 97 15.64 8.48 10.85
CA SER A 97 16.25 9.81 11.07
C SER A 97 17.49 9.88 11.99
N ALA A 98 18.31 10.93 11.83
CA ALA A 98 19.28 11.42 12.82
C ALA A 98 19.33 12.96 12.85
N VAL A 99 19.56 13.57 14.04
CA VAL A 99 19.41 15.02 14.28
C VAL A 99 20.75 15.76 14.32
N PRO A 100 20.92 16.88 13.59
CA PRO A 100 22.02 17.83 13.80
C PRO A 100 21.60 19.02 14.69
N GLN A 101 22.55 19.50 15.52
CA GLN A 101 22.35 20.65 16.41
C GLN A 101 22.52 22.00 15.68
N ARG A 102 22.01 23.08 16.29
CA ARG A 102 22.13 24.47 15.79
C ARG A 102 23.49 25.11 16.15
N HIS A 103 23.71 26.27 15.50
CA HIS A 103 24.74 27.32 15.72
C HIS A 103 25.97 27.25 14.80
N GLY A 104 26.39 28.36 14.16
CA GLY A 104 25.70 29.65 14.08
C GLY A 104 26.40 30.77 13.29
N ARG A 105 25.59 31.53 12.54
CA ARG A 105 25.74 32.94 12.09
C ARG A 105 27.14 33.43 11.65
N GLY A 106 27.29 33.71 10.34
CA GLY A 106 28.33 34.56 9.80
C GLY A 106 27.95 35.26 8.48
N MET A 107 27.90 36.59 8.49
CA MET A 107 28.13 37.50 7.35
C MET A 107 27.20 37.43 6.10
N ILE A 108 25.93 37.78 6.24
CA ILE A 108 25.05 38.14 5.10
C ILE A 108 25.37 39.57 4.63
N VAL A 109 26.32 39.73 3.69
CA VAL A 109 26.49 40.97 2.90
C VAL A 109 26.90 40.67 1.44
N GLY A 110 27.78 39.69 1.20
CA GLY A 110 28.34 39.40 -0.13
C GLY A 110 27.37 38.78 -1.16
N LEU A 111 26.11 38.50 -0.79
CA LEU A 111 25.23 37.61 -1.55
C LEU A 111 24.74 38.21 -2.88
N GLY A 112 24.48 39.52 -2.94
CA GLY A 112 23.92 40.16 -4.15
C GLY A 112 24.83 40.07 -5.37
N ALA A 113 26.13 40.34 -5.20
CA ALA A 113 27.11 40.23 -6.27
C ALA A 113 27.36 38.77 -6.70
N LEU A 114 27.32 37.83 -5.75
CA LEU A 114 27.47 36.40 -6.03
C LEU A 114 26.26 35.82 -6.78
N ILE A 115 25.03 36.27 -6.50
CA ILE A 115 23.84 35.86 -7.27
C ILE A 115 23.95 36.34 -8.73
N ALA A 116 24.34 37.60 -8.96
CA ALA A 116 24.51 38.12 -10.32
C ALA A 116 25.60 37.36 -11.11
N LEU A 117 26.72 37.02 -10.46
CA LEU A 117 27.79 36.23 -11.07
C LEU A 117 27.36 34.78 -11.33
N ALA A 118 26.63 34.15 -10.39
CA ALA A 118 26.12 32.78 -10.54
C ALA A 118 25.09 32.65 -11.67
N LEU A 119 24.22 33.65 -11.86
CA LEU A 119 23.27 33.67 -12.98
C LEU A 119 23.99 33.80 -14.34
N LEU A 120 25.04 34.60 -14.44
CA LEU A 120 25.85 34.72 -15.66
C LEU A 120 26.62 33.43 -15.98
N VAL A 121 27.23 32.80 -14.96
CA VAL A 121 27.94 31.52 -15.10
C VAL A 121 26.96 30.39 -15.45
N GLY A 122 25.75 30.39 -14.86
CA GLY A 122 24.71 29.40 -15.13
C GLY A 122 24.09 29.47 -16.53
N PHE A 123 24.15 30.62 -17.21
CA PHE A 123 23.71 30.76 -18.61
C PHE A 123 24.80 30.37 -19.63
N ALA A 124 26.08 30.45 -19.25
CA ALA A 124 27.21 30.19 -20.13
C ALA A 124 27.82 28.77 -20.02
N LEU A 125 27.33 27.94 -19.09
CA LEU A 125 27.79 26.56 -18.89
C LEU A 125 26.62 25.56 -19.00
N PRO A 126 26.71 24.52 -19.84
CA PRO A 126 25.68 23.49 -19.94
C PRO A 126 25.75 22.51 -18.74
N GLY A 127 25.20 22.95 -17.60
CA GLY A 127 24.76 22.11 -16.47
C GLY A 127 25.82 21.61 -15.50
N SER A 128 25.89 22.21 -14.29
CA SER A 128 26.56 21.58 -13.12
C SER A 128 26.16 22.11 -11.72
N ILE A 129 25.02 22.80 -11.55
CA ILE A 129 24.45 23.09 -10.21
C ILE A 129 23.03 22.55 -10.13
N GLY A 130 22.92 21.23 -9.99
CA GLY A 130 21.67 20.50 -9.80
C GLY A 130 21.08 20.68 -8.39
N LEU A 131 20.63 21.88 -8.05
CA LEU A 131 19.60 22.08 -7.02
C LEU A 131 18.21 21.93 -7.67
N SER A 132 18.04 20.84 -8.42
CA SER A 132 16.79 20.44 -9.06
C SER A 132 15.79 20.05 -7.97
N GLN A 133 15.00 21.05 -7.58
CA GLN A 133 13.68 21.00 -6.96
C GLN A 133 13.28 19.59 -6.52
N ARG A 134 13.60 19.30 -5.25
CA ARG A 134 13.02 18.22 -4.46
C ARG A 134 11.51 18.46 -4.44
N THR A 135 10.79 17.81 -5.34
CA THR A 135 9.35 17.97 -5.43
C THR A 135 8.78 17.10 -4.30
N VAL A 136 8.70 17.65 -3.08
CA VAL A 136 8.17 16.94 -1.88
C VAL A 136 6.73 17.37 -1.59
N VAL A 137 6.01 17.69 -2.68
CA VAL A 137 4.60 17.35 -2.80
C VAL A 137 4.53 16.04 -3.59
N ASN A 138 5.62 15.27 -3.66
CA ASN A 138 5.81 14.24 -4.67
C ASN A 138 6.78 13.06 -4.26
N GLN A 139 6.63 12.38 -3.08
CA GLN A 139 6.99 10.94 -2.78
C GLN A 139 5.83 9.88 -2.64
N ALA A 140 5.40 9.42 -1.46
CA ALA A 140 4.57 8.23 -1.15
C ALA A 140 3.43 7.67 -2.08
N LEU A 141 2.94 8.34 -3.13
CA LEU A 141 1.98 7.77 -4.10
C LEU A 141 2.35 8.03 -5.58
N ALA A 142 3.62 8.28 -5.89
CA ALA A 142 4.29 7.46 -6.93
C ALA A 142 5.08 6.30 -6.30
N ASP A 143 4.70 5.95 -5.06
CA ASP A 143 5.10 4.74 -4.35
C ASP A 143 4.00 3.65 -4.01
N ALA A 144 2.67 3.84 -4.14
CA ALA A 144 1.61 2.78 -4.05
C ALA A 144 0.96 2.21 -5.39
N ARG A 145 0.22 3.01 -6.18
CA ARG A 145 -0.33 2.73 -7.55
C ARG A 145 0.43 1.83 -8.59
N ALA A 146 1.70 1.43 -8.50
CA ALA A 146 2.30 0.35 -9.32
C ALA A 146 2.69 -0.87 -8.51
N GLN A 147 2.73 -0.81 -7.19
CA GLN A 147 2.34 -2.01 -6.46
C GLN A 147 0.93 -2.41 -6.91
N GLU A 148 0.01 -1.45 -7.12
CA GLU A 148 -1.28 -1.70 -7.80
C GLU A 148 -1.16 -2.10 -9.28
N ALA A 149 -0.45 -1.36 -10.14
CA ALA A 149 -0.32 -1.71 -11.56
C ALA A 149 0.37 -3.07 -11.79
N ASP A 150 1.40 -3.40 -11.00
CA ASP A 150 2.05 -4.71 -11.00
C ASP A 150 1.11 -5.79 -10.43
N ARG A 151 0.35 -5.49 -9.36
CA ARG A 151 -0.72 -6.37 -8.83
C ARG A 151 -1.80 -6.64 -9.88
N GLN A 152 -2.23 -5.64 -10.63
CA GLN A 152 -3.23 -5.77 -11.70
C GLN A 152 -2.68 -6.55 -12.91
N ALA A 153 -1.40 -6.37 -13.26
CA ALA A 153 -0.73 -7.19 -14.27
C ALA A 153 -0.57 -8.65 -13.81
N GLU A 154 -0.26 -8.87 -12.52
CA GLU A 154 -0.19 -10.19 -11.90
C GLU A 154 -1.57 -10.86 -11.82
N VAL A 155 -2.62 -10.12 -11.45
CA VAL A 155 -4.02 -10.59 -11.51
C VAL A 155 -4.37 -11.04 -12.93
N GLN A 156 -4.05 -10.27 -13.97
CA GLN A 156 -4.31 -10.70 -15.35
C GLN A 156 -3.52 -11.96 -15.71
N ARG A 157 -2.24 -12.04 -15.34
CA ARG A 157 -1.40 -13.24 -15.56
C ARG A 157 -1.95 -14.47 -14.84
N LEU A 158 -2.50 -14.30 -13.65
CA LEU A 158 -3.13 -15.37 -12.86
C LEU A 158 -4.50 -15.77 -13.41
N LEU A 159 -5.28 -14.82 -13.95
CA LEU A 159 -6.53 -15.10 -14.67
C LEU A 159 -6.27 -15.89 -15.96
N ASP A 160 -5.23 -15.56 -16.72
CA ASP A 160 -4.84 -16.30 -17.93
C ASP A 160 -4.41 -17.75 -17.59
N LEU A 161 -3.68 -17.93 -16.48
CA LEU A 161 -3.33 -19.27 -15.97
C LEU A 161 -4.54 -20.04 -15.43
N PHE A 162 -5.45 -19.37 -14.73
CA PHE A 162 -6.70 -19.98 -14.25
C PHE A 162 -7.60 -20.40 -15.42
N ALA A 163 -7.68 -19.61 -16.48
CA ALA A 163 -8.39 -19.99 -17.71
C ALA A 163 -7.76 -21.21 -18.41
N ALA A 164 -6.44 -21.38 -18.30
CA ALA A 164 -5.74 -22.56 -18.82
C ALA A 164 -5.89 -23.82 -17.93
N ASN A 165 -5.98 -23.65 -16.61
CA ASN A 165 -6.26 -24.74 -15.66
C ASN A 165 -7.07 -24.27 -14.44
N PRO A 166 -8.41 -24.33 -14.49
CA PRO A 166 -9.27 -23.89 -13.39
C PRO A 166 -9.17 -24.73 -12.10
N GLN A 167 -8.45 -25.85 -12.12
CA GLN A 167 -8.23 -26.73 -10.96
C GLN A 167 -6.85 -26.54 -10.32
N ASP A 168 -6.01 -25.61 -10.80
CA ASP A 168 -4.75 -25.29 -10.15
C ASP A 168 -5.02 -24.49 -8.86
N THR A 169 -5.09 -25.20 -7.74
CA THR A 169 -5.30 -24.62 -6.41
C THR A 169 -4.22 -23.63 -5.99
N LYS A 170 -3.02 -23.68 -6.57
CA LYS A 170 -2.00 -22.66 -6.31
C LYS A 170 -2.37 -21.38 -7.03
N VAL A 171 -2.68 -21.44 -8.33
CA VAL A 171 -3.12 -20.27 -9.11
C VAL A 171 -4.37 -19.63 -8.50
N VAL A 172 -5.35 -20.43 -8.03
CA VAL A 172 -6.54 -19.90 -7.35
C VAL A 172 -6.18 -19.23 -6.01
N SER A 173 -5.24 -19.78 -5.23
CA SER A 173 -4.77 -19.13 -4.00
C SER A 173 -3.98 -17.86 -4.26
N ASP A 174 -3.08 -17.88 -5.25
CA ASP A 174 -2.27 -16.74 -5.68
C ASP A 174 -3.20 -15.60 -6.16
N LEU A 175 -4.24 -15.93 -6.94
CA LEU A 175 -5.25 -14.97 -7.42
C LEU A 175 -6.04 -14.38 -6.25
N ALA A 176 -6.42 -15.19 -5.27
CA ALA A 176 -7.03 -14.71 -4.04
C ALA A 176 -6.08 -13.80 -3.23
N ASP A 177 -4.78 -14.07 -3.17
CA ASP A 177 -3.80 -13.20 -2.49
C ASP A 177 -3.59 -11.88 -3.26
N ALA A 178 -3.52 -11.94 -4.60
CA ALA A 178 -3.43 -10.76 -5.45
C ALA A 178 -4.69 -9.88 -5.37
N TYR A 179 -5.87 -10.45 -5.11
CA TYR A 179 -7.07 -9.68 -4.79
C TYR A 179 -7.09 -9.17 -3.34
N LEU A 180 -6.70 -9.97 -2.33
CA LEU A 180 -6.61 -9.52 -0.93
C LEU A 180 -5.60 -8.38 -0.71
N ALA A 181 -4.64 -8.21 -1.62
CA ALA A 181 -3.68 -7.11 -1.62
C ALA A 181 -4.22 -5.81 -2.25
N GLY A 182 -5.49 -5.77 -2.68
CA GLY A 182 -6.16 -4.56 -3.16
C GLY A 182 -7.05 -3.91 -2.10
N ASP A 183 -7.04 -2.58 -2.04
CA ASP A 183 -7.86 -1.81 -1.08
C ASP A 183 -9.34 -1.65 -1.50
N SER A 184 -9.71 -2.06 -2.72
CA SER A 184 -11.08 -1.85 -3.23
C SER A 184 -12.08 -2.89 -2.73
N SER A 185 -13.35 -2.52 -2.62
CA SER A 185 -14.40 -3.49 -2.24
C SER A 185 -14.56 -4.59 -3.29
N ASP A 186 -14.45 -4.26 -4.58
CA ASP A 186 -14.51 -5.18 -5.71
C ASP A 186 -13.36 -6.22 -5.64
N ASP A 187 -12.14 -5.78 -5.31
CA ASP A 187 -11.02 -6.68 -5.03
C ASP A 187 -11.33 -7.65 -3.87
N LEU A 188 -11.81 -7.15 -2.73
CA LEU A 188 -12.16 -7.99 -1.58
C LEU A 188 -13.31 -8.98 -1.88
N GLN A 189 -14.23 -8.61 -2.77
CA GLN A 189 -15.31 -9.49 -3.25
C GLN A 189 -14.80 -10.54 -4.24
N ARG A 190 -13.88 -10.19 -5.14
CA ARG A 190 -13.19 -11.15 -6.02
C ARG A 190 -12.29 -12.10 -5.25
N ALA A 191 -11.61 -11.62 -4.20
CA ALA A 191 -10.89 -12.46 -3.25
C ALA A 191 -11.82 -13.48 -2.60
N ALA A 192 -12.99 -13.06 -2.10
CA ALA A 192 -13.96 -13.97 -1.52
C ALA A 192 -14.42 -15.06 -2.51
N VAL A 193 -14.70 -14.71 -3.77
CA VAL A 193 -15.05 -15.68 -4.83
C VAL A 193 -13.89 -16.64 -5.12
N ALA A 194 -12.65 -16.15 -5.26
CA ALA A 194 -11.48 -17.01 -5.47
C ALA A 194 -11.23 -17.96 -4.28
N LEU A 195 -11.48 -17.50 -3.05
CA LEU A 195 -11.40 -18.32 -1.84
C LEU A 195 -12.51 -19.36 -1.74
N GLN A 196 -13.73 -19.04 -2.19
CA GLN A 196 -14.82 -20.03 -2.32
C GLN A 196 -14.46 -21.12 -3.34
N ILE A 197 -13.86 -20.75 -4.49
CA ILE A 197 -13.36 -21.73 -5.49
C ILE A 197 -12.25 -22.60 -4.87
N LEU A 198 -11.31 -21.99 -4.13
CA LEU A 198 -10.25 -22.74 -3.44
C LEU A 198 -10.81 -23.73 -2.42
N LEU A 199 -11.84 -23.35 -1.66
CA LEU A 199 -12.52 -24.23 -0.70
C LEU A 199 -13.35 -25.33 -1.38
N ALA A 200 -13.93 -25.07 -2.56
CA ALA A 200 -14.59 -26.11 -3.36
C ALA A 200 -13.60 -27.16 -3.90
N LEU A 201 -12.35 -26.76 -4.17
CA LEU A 201 -11.25 -27.65 -4.58
C LEU A 201 -10.51 -28.29 -3.38
N GLN A 202 -10.49 -27.62 -2.23
CA GLN A 202 -9.80 -28.04 -1.00
C GLN A 202 -10.68 -27.77 0.25
N PRO A 203 -11.70 -28.60 0.54
CA PRO A 203 -12.64 -28.36 1.64
C PRO A 203 -12.01 -28.32 3.04
N GLU A 204 -10.80 -28.86 3.20
CA GLU A 204 -10.03 -28.88 4.45
C GLU A 204 -9.01 -27.73 4.56
N ASN A 205 -9.04 -26.72 3.68
CA ASN A 205 -8.05 -25.64 3.69
C ASN A 205 -8.34 -24.57 4.78
N HIS A 206 -7.81 -24.82 5.99
CA HIS A 206 -7.80 -23.89 7.13
C HIS A 206 -7.29 -22.47 6.78
N SER A 207 -6.39 -22.31 5.81
CA SER A 207 -5.89 -20.99 5.41
C SER A 207 -6.93 -20.22 4.59
N ALA A 208 -7.60 -20.90 3.67
CA ALA A 208 -8.63 -20.33 2.82
C ALA A 208 -9.87 -19.88 3.61
N TYR A 209 -10.35 -20.68 4.59
CA TYR A 209 -11.42 -20.25 5.49
C TYR A 209 -11.09 -18.95 6.23
N ARG A 210 -9.90 -18.88 6.83
CA ARG A 210 -9.49 -17.71 7.63
C ARG A 210 -9.34 -16.45 6.77
N ARG A 211 -8.81 -16.59 5.56
CA ARG A 211 -8.77 -15.52 4.54
C ARG A 211 -10.19 -15.08 4.14
N LEU A 212 -11.12 -16.02 3.95
CA LEU A 212 -12.50 -15.75 3.55
C LEU A 212 -13.29 -15.02 4.65
N ILE A 213 -13.21 -15.51 5.88
CA ILE A 213 -13.84 -14.89 7.06
C ILE A 213 -13.28 -13.47 7.27
N ASN A 214 -11.97 -13.27 7.13
CA ASN A 214 -11.35 -11.94 7.17
C ASN A 214 -11.91 -11.00 6.08
N ALA A 215 -12.01 -11.46 4.83
CA ALA A 215 -12.54 -10.65 3.73
C ALA A 215 -13.99 -10.20 3.98
N TYR A 216 -14.85 -11.10 4.48
CA TYR A 216 -16.22 -10.77 4.86
C TYR A 216 -16.29 -9.83 6.09
N LEU A 217 -15.41 -10.00 7.08
CA LEU A 217 -15.34 -9.11 8.25
C LEU A 217 -14.90 -7.68 7.90
N VAL A 218 -13.94 -7.51 6.98
CA VAL A 218 -13.48 -6.20 6.50
C VAL A 218 -14.57 -5.52 5.66
N THR A 219 -15.25 -6.27 4.79
CA THR A 219 -16.35 -5.75 3.94
C THR A 219 -17.72 -5.70 4.64
N ALA A 220 -17.78 -5.92 5.96
CA ALA A 220 -19.00 -5.93 6.78
C ALA A 220 -20.10 -6.95 6.40
N HIS A 221 -19.77 -7.98 5.62
CA HIS A 221 -20.67 -9.09 5.27
C HIS A 221 -20.79 -10.08 6.44
N TYR A 222 -21.39 -9.65 7.55
CA TYR A 222 -21.36 -10.40 8.81
C TYR A 222 -22.11 -11.73 8.79
N ASP A 223 -23.08 -11.91 7.90
CA ASP A 223 -23.80 -13.19 7.70
C ASP A 223 -22.96 -14.20 6.92
N ASP A 224 -22.26 -13.77 5.87
CA ASP A 224 -21.31 -14.63 5.15
C ASP A 224 -20.08 -14.97 6.01
N ALA A 225 -19.59 -14.00 6.81
CA ALA A 225 -18.56 -14.25 7.81
C ALA A 225 -19.00 -15.30 8.84
N GLN A 226 -20.26 -15.27 9.27
CA GLN A 226 -20.84 -16.26 10.19
C GLN A 226 -20.92 -17.63 9.53
N ALA A 227 -21.50 -17.74 8.34
CA ALA A 227 -21.61 -19.00 7.60
C ALA A 227 -20.24 -19.63 7.28
N ALA A 228 -19.24 -18.81 6.92
CA ALA A 228 -17.87 -19.27 6.71
C ALA A 228 -17.18 -19.71 8.01
N THR A 229 -17.45 -19.05 9.15
CA THR A 229 -16.94 -19.43 10.47
C THR A 229 -17.56 -20.73 10.97
N ASP A 230 -18.88 -20.89 10.82
CA ASP A 230 -19.60 -22.11 11.19
C ASP A 230 -19.16 -23.30 10.31
N SER A 231 -18.91 -23.05 9.01
CA SER A 231 -18.33 -24.05 8.11
C SER A 231 -16.90 -24.43 8.53
N TYR A 232 -16.05 -23.45 8.84
CA TYR A 232 -14.69 -23.69 9.32
C TYR A 232 -14.69 -24.51 10.62
N ALA A 233 -15.63 -24.24 11.53
CA ALA A 233 -15.81 -24.99 12.78
C ALA A 233 -16.16 -26.49 12.59
N THR A 234 -16.58 -26.92 11.38
CA THR A 234 -16.82 -28.35 11.10
C THR A 234 -15.56 -29.15 10.80
N ILE A 235 -14.48 -28.50 10.33
CA ILE A 235 -13.17 -29.12 10.06
C ILE A 235 -12.12 -28.80 11.14
N ALA A 236 -12.33 -27.72 11.90
CA ALA A 236 -11.39 -27.26 12.91
C ALA A 236 -11.33 -28.19 14.13
N SER A 237 -10.17 -28.20 14.81
CA SER A 237 -10.03 -28.81 16.13
C SER A 237 -11.00 -28.17 17.13
N PRO A 238 -11.59 -28.92 18.11
CA PRO A 238 -12.49 -28.35 19.12
C PRO A 238 -11.90 -27.20 19.96
N ASP A 239 -10.56 -27.18 20.05
CA ASP A 239 -9.74 -26.21 20.78
C ASP A 239 -9.11 -25.14 19.86
N GLU A 240 -9.50 -25.04 18.58
CA GLU A 240 -9.06 -24.01 17.64
C GLU A 240 -9.47 -22.61 18.13
N PRO A 241 -8.53 -21.73 18.52
CA PRO A 241 -8.86 -20.38 19.00
C PRO A 241 -9.44 -19.47 17.90
N ASP A 242 -9.15 -19.72 16.61
CA ASP A 242 -9.66 -18.86 15.53
C ASP A 242 -11.20 -18.86 15.46
N ILE A 243 -11.88 -19.94 15.84
CA ILE A 243 -13.36 -20.01 15.86
C ILE A 243 -13.98 -19.01 16.87
N PRO A 244 -13.68 -19.05 18.19
CA PRO A 244 -14.18 -18.06 19.13
C PRO A 244 -13.64 -16.64 18.88
N PHE A 245 -12.47 -16.47 18.25
CA PHE A 245 -12.03 -15.16 17.79
C PHE A 245 -13.04 -14.56 16.78
N TYR A 246 -13.35 -15.29 15.71
CA TYR A 246 -14.26 -14.80 14.68
C TYR A 246 -15.69 -14.62 15.18
N LEU A 247 -16.25 -15.59 15.91
CA LEU A 247 -17.58 -15.47 16.50
C LEU A 247 -17.68 -14.27 17.46
N GLY A 248 -16.60 -13.96 18.19
CA GLY A 248 -16.52 -12.77 19.04
C GLY A 248 -16.54 -11.47 18.23
N VAL A 249 -15.73 -11.37 17.17
CA VAL A 249 -15.69 -10.18 16.29
C VAL A 249 -17.03 -9.98 15.56
N ILE A 250 -17.64 -11.05 15.04
CA ILE A 250 -18.94 -11.00 14.36
C ILE A 250 -20.03 -10.50 15.33
N ALA A 251 -20.12 -11.09 16.53
CA ALA A 251 -21.09 -10.67 17.54
C ALA A 251 -20.88 -9.22 17.97
N PHE A 252 -19.63 -8.80 18.19
CA PHE A 252 -19.30 -7.43 18.58
C PHE A 252 -19.68 -6.41 17.49
N ARG A 253 -19.38 -6.70 16.21
CA ARG A 253 -19.75 -5.83 15.08
C ARG A 253 -21.27 -5.73 14.87
N ARG A 254 -22.03 -6.77 15.23
CA ARG A 254 -23.51 -6.75 15.26
C ARG A 254 -24.11 -6.08 16.51
N GLY A 255 -23.31 -5.70 17.50
CA GLY A 255 -23.77 -5.17 18.79
C GLY A 255 -24.28 -6.23 19.77
N ASP A 256 -24.13 -7.53 19.50
CA ASP A 256 -24.35 -8.59 20.49
C ASP A 256 -23.12 -8.69 21.41
N ASN A 257 -22.99 -7.68 22.26
CA ASN A 257 -21.96 -7.60 23.29
C ASN A 257 -21.97 -8.81 24.24
N ALA A 258 -23.16 -9.38 24.51
CA ALA A 258 -23.29 -10.52 25.38
C ALA A 258 -22.64 -11.78 24.78
N THR A 259 -22.75 -11.99 23.46
CA THR A 259 -22.04 -13.07 22.75
C THR A 259 -20.58 -12.75 22.49
N ALA A 260 -20.25 -11.49 22.19
CA ALA A 260 -18.86 -11.03 22.04
C ALA A 260 -18.02 -11.37 23.28
N VAL A 261 -18.47 -10.98 24.48
CA VAL A 261 -17.77 -11.28 25.75
C VAL A 261 -17.56 -12.79 25.93
N ARG A 262 -18.59 -13.62 25.75
CA ARG A 262 -18.47 -15.08 25.92
C ARG A 262 -17.45 -15.73 24.97
N GLN A 263 -17.42 -15.28 23.71
CA GLN A 263 -16.52 -15.84 22.70
C GLN A 263 -15.09 -15.33 22.89
N PHE A 264 -14.90 -14.05 23.20
CA PHE A 264 -13.58 -13.53 23.56
C PHE A 264 -13.03 -14.14 24.86
N ASP A 265 -13.86 -14.40 25.87
CA ASP A 265 -13.45 -15.13 27.07
C ASP A 265 -13.02 -16.58 26.73
N ARG A 266 -13.68 -17.25 25.77
CA ARG A 266 -13.24 -18.58 25.27
C ARG A 266 -11.91 -18.51 24.50
N PHE A 267 -11.70 -17.49 23.66
CA PHE A 267 -10.42 -17.26 22.98
C PHE A 267 -9.28 -17.13 24.00
N LEU A 268 -9.45 -16.29 25.02
CA LEU A 268 -8.43 -16.02 26.05
C LEU A 268 -8.14 -17.25 26.93
N GLN A 269 -9.10 -18.18 27.06
CA GLN A 269 -8.89 -19.46 27.73
C GLN A 269 -8.10 -20.47 26.87
N LEU A 270 -8.39 -20.54 25.56
CA LEU A 270 -7.71 -21.46 24.64
C LEU A 270 -6.29 -21.01 24.28
N ALA A 271 -6.09 -19.71 24.06
CA ALA A 271 -4.82 -19.16 23.55
C ALA A 271 -4.36 -17.90 24.31
N PRO A 272 -4.12 -17.97 25.63
CA PRO A 272 -3.70 -16.82 26.45
C PRO A 272 -2.32 -16.24 26.05
N GLY A 273 -1.52 -16.96 25.27
CA GLY A 273 -0.22 -16.52 24.74
C GLY A 273 -0.24 -16.05 23.27
N ASP A 274 -1.42 -15.99 22.63
CA ASP A 274 -1.54 -15.51 21.25
C ASP A 274 -1.26 -13.99 21.16
N GLY A 275 -0.61 -13.52 20.10
CA GLY A 275 -0.32 -12.10 19.89
C GLY A 275 -1.58 -11.21 19.85
N ARG A 276 -2.74 -11.77 19.53
CA ARG A 276 -4.06 -11.11 19.56
C ARG A 276 -4.66 -11.01 20.95
N ALA A 277 -4.15 -11.71 21.97
CA ALA A 277 -4.77 -11.77 23.30
C ALA A 277 -4.97 -10.39 23.94
N SER A 278 -4.05 -9.45 23.71
CA SER A 278 -4.20 -8.05 24.17
C SER A 278 -5.35 -7.33 23.44
N MET A 279 -5.46 -7.47 22.12
CA MET A 279 -6.56 -6.91 21.31
C MET A 279 -7.90 -7.51 21.72
N VAL A 280 -7.97 -8.83 21.88
CA VAL A 280 -9.18 -9.56 22.28
C VAL A 280 -9.62 -9.16 23.69
N SER A 281 -8.69 -9.00 24.63
CA SER A 281 -8.99 -8.47 25.97
C SER A 281 -9.56 -7.06 25.92
N SER A 282 -9.06 -6.19 25.04
CA SER A 282 -9.60 -4.83 24.85
C SER A 282 -11.02 -4.85 24.26
N LEU A 283 -11.26 -5.61 23.19
CA LEU A 283 -12.60 -5.77 22.59
C LEU A 283 -13.60 -6.40 23.56
N ARG A 284 -13.14 -7.31 24.43
CA ARG A 284 -13.92 -7.94 25.50
C ARG A 284 -14.31 -6.95 26.59
N ALA A 285 -13.38 -6.09 27.03
CA ALA A 285 -13.66 -5.01 27.98
C ALA A 285 -14.58 -3.92 27.38
N GLU A 286 -14.45 -3.63 26.09
CA GLU A 286 -15.33 -2.72 25.36
C GLU A 286 -16.76 -3.28 25.27
N ALA A 287 -16.91 -4.54 24.85
CA ALA A 287 -18.21 -5.23 24.82
C ALA A 287 -18.86 -5.32 26.21
N ALA A 288 -18.07 -5.54 27.28
CA ALA A 288 -18.56 -5.54 28.65
C ALA A 288 -18.91 -4.13 29.20
N GLY A 289 -18.57 -3.05 28.47
CA GLY A 289 -18.76 -1.65 28.92
C GLY A 289 -17.73 -1.18 29.95
N GLU A 290 -16.74 -2.00 30.29
CA GLU A 290 -15.74 -1.77 31.34
C GLU A 290 -14.88 -0.53 31.05
N LEU A 291 -14.58 -0.27 29.76
CA LEU A 291 -13.77 0.88 29.33
C LEU A 291 -14.45 2.25 29.60
N LEU A 292 -15.78 2.34 29.55
CA LEU A 292 -16.52 3.58 29.82
C LEU A 292 -16.59 3.91 31.32
N GLY A 293 -16.47 2.90 32.18
CA GLY A 293 -16.38 3.09 33.64
C GLY A 293 -15.05 3.73 34.08
N ALA A 294 -13.95 3.42 33.39
CA ALA A 294 -12.61 3.89 33.76
C ALA A 294 -12.42 5.42 33.64
N SER A 295 -13.13 6.07 32.72
CA SER A 295 -13.15 7.54 32.57
C SER A 295 -14.17 8.23 33.49
N ALA A 296 -15.03 7.48 34.17
CA ALA A 296 -16.19 7.99 34.91
C ALA A 296 -16.01 7.97 36.44
N ALA A 297 -14.80 7.71 36.95
CA ALA A 297 -14.48 7.81 38.37
C ALA A 297 -14.12 9.26 38.76
N PRO A 298 -15.00 10.02 39.44
CA PRO A 298 -14.58 11.27 40.06
C PRO A 298 -13.60 10.98 41.21
N GLY A 299 -12.52 11.75 41.30
CA GLY A 299 -11.63 11.69 42.46
C GLY A 299 -12.35 12.18 43.71
N GLY A 300 -12.32 11.37 44.77
CA GLY A 300 -12.84 11.67 46.10
C GLY A 300 -11.87 11.24 47.19
#